data_AF-A0A256JF67-F1
#
_entry.id   AF-A0A256JF67-F1
#
_cell.length_a   1.000
_cell.length_b   1.000
_cell.length_c   1.000
_cell.angle_alpha   90.00
_cell.angle_beta   90.00
_cell.angle_gamma   90.00
#
_symmetry.space_group_name_H-M   'P 1'
#
loop_
_entity.id
_entity.type
_entity.pdbx_description
1 polymer ?
#
loop_
_entity_poly.entity_id
_entity_poly.type
_entity_poly.pdbx_seq_one_letter_code
_entity_poly.pdbx_strand_id
1 'polypeptide(L)'
;MASKQPVHGGSAQTKEFEIDLVAEGIRRHRGPSHALAVASVDANHTLRVEIEAANELNWELDARIANGSLEILRAFNDGNGVPDDVIPNWVERVADVVGERLEGDR
;
A
#
# COMPACT_ATOMS: atom_id res chain seq x y z
N MET A 1 -4.99 18.12 -6.34
CA MET A 1 -3.89 17.17 -6.13
C MET A 1 -2.64 17.99 -5.86
N ALA A 2 -2.16 17.97 -4.62
CA ALA A 2 -0.87 18.53 -4.26
C ALA A 2 0.08 17.34 -4.16
N SER A 3 1.16 17.33 -4.96
CA SER A 3 2.26 16.40 -4.72
C SER A 3 2.72 16.61 -3.28
N LYS A 4 2.49 15.63 -2.40
CA LYS A 4 3.26 15.56 -1.15
C LYS A 4 4.71 15.41 -1.60
N GLN A 5 5.54 16.42 -1.33
CA GLN A 5 6.97 16.31 -1.58
C GLN A 5 7.52 15.16 -0.73
N PRO A 6 8.49 14.38 -1.23
CA PRO A 6 9.10 13.32 -0.44
C PRO A 6 9.78 13.95 0.78
N VAL A 7 9.12 13.82 1.93
CA VAL A 7 9.66 14.17 3.22
C VAL A 7 10.61 13.04 3.59
N HIS A 8 11.86 13.16 3.15
CA HIS A 8 13.11 12.78 3.86
C HIS A 8 14.25 12.58 2.85
N GLY A 9 15.24 13.47 2.91
CA GLY A 9 16.52 13.26 2.25
C GLY A 9 17.31 12.18 2.98
N GLY A 10 17.39 11.00 2.38
CA GLY A 10 18.23 9.90 2.86
C GLY A 10 17.74 8.55 2.36
N SER A 11 18.28 8.10 1.21
CA SER A 11 18.34 6.71 0.73
C SER A 11 17.07 5.84 0.75
N ALA A 12 15.90 6.37 1.04
CA ALA A 12 14.65 5.62 0.99
C ALA A 12 14.32 5.35 -0.48
N GLN A 13 14.36 4.07 -0.88
CA GLN A 13 13.88 3.67 -2.20
C GLN A 13 12.36 3.73 -2.16
N THR A 14 11.79 4.64 -2.95
CA THR A 14 10.34 4.77 -3.10
C THR A 14 9.90 4.32 -4.49
N LYS A 15 8.73 3.70 -4.57
CA LYS A 15 8.12 3.26 -5.82
C LYS A 15 6.61 3.45 -5.76
N GLU A 16 6.07 4.10 -6.79
CA GLU A 16 4.66 4.42 -6.89
C GLU A 16 3.94 3.42 -7.81
N PHE A 17 2.70 3.09 -7.48
CA PHE A 17 1.85 2.17 -8.20
C PHE A 17 0.45 2.78 -8.35
N GLU A 18 0.07 3.10 -9.58
CA GLU A 18 -1.32 3.34 -9.93
C GLU A 18 -2.00 1.99 -10.15
N ILE A 19 -3.12 1.78 -9.46
CA ILE A 19 -3.84 0.50 -9.48
C ILE A 19 -5.30 0.77 -9.82
N ASP A 20 -5.72 0.28 -10.98
CA ASP A 20 -7.13 0.15 -11.36
C ASP A 20 -7.67 -1.15 -10.77
N LEU A 21 -8.48 -1.04 -9.74
CA LEU A 21 -8.97 -2.21 -9.00
C LEU A 21 -9.96 -3.03 -9.84
N VAL A 22 -10.64 -2.42 -10.80
CA VAL A 22 -11.55 -3.16 -11.67
C VAL A 22 -10.74 -4.00 -12.65
N ALA A 23 -9.67 -3.43 -13.22
CA ALA A 23 -8.76 -4.14 -14.11
C ALA A 23 -8.04 -5.29 -13.39
N GLU A 24 -7.66 -5.10 -12.12
CA GLU A 24 -7.08 -6.13 -11.25
C GLU A 24 -8.12 -7.17 -10.76
N GLY A 25 -9.37 -7.09 -11.21
CA GLY A 25 -10.42 -8.02 -10.81
C GLY A 25 -10.86 -7.89 -9.34
N ILE A 26 -10.41 -6.84 -8.65
CA ILE A 26 -10.81 -6.45 -7.29
C ILE A 26 -12.21 -5.81 -7.39
N ARG A 27 -13.21 -6.65 -7.68
CA ARG A 27 -14.60 -6.24 -7.87
C ARG A 27 -15.23 -5.88 -6.53
N ARG A 28 -16.00 -4.79 -6.50
CA ARG A 28 -16.61 -4.27 -5.27
C ARG A 28 -18.13 -4.15 -5.36
N HIS A 29 -18.78 -4.35 -4.21
CA HIS A 29 -20.13 -3.85 -3.91
C HIS A 29 -20.10 -2.40 -3.36
N ARG A 30 -18.97 -1.97 -2.74
CA ARG A 30 -18.69 -0.62 -2.21
C ARG A 30 -17.18 -0.34 -2.13
N GLY A 31 -16.74 0.87 -2.47
CA GLY A 31 -15.38 1.41 -2.35
C GLY A 31 -14.73 1.80 -3.71
N PRO A 32 -13.48 2.32 -3.77
CA PRO A 32 -12.97 3.01 -4.94
C PRO A 32 -12.58 2.14 -6.12
N SER A 33 -12.73 2.68 -7.32
CA SER A 33 -12.29 2.03 -8.56
C SER A 33 -10.78 2.11 -8.77
N HIS A 34 -10.11 3.09 -8.15
CA HIS A 34 -8.67 3.33 -8.33
C HIS A 34 -8.02 3.58 -6.96
N ALA A 35 -6.78 3.14 -6.82
CA ALA A 35 -5.92 3.45 -5.68
C ALA A 35 -4.52 3.83 -6.17
N LEU A 36 -3.89 4.74 -5.46
CA LEU A 36 -2.47 5.02 -5.56
C LEU A 36 -1.79 4.35 -4.38
N ALA A 37 -0.80 3.51 -4.65
CA ALA A 37 0.04 2.91 -3.62
C ALA A 37 1.49 3.39 -3.75
N VAL A 38 2.12 3.72 -2.63
CA VAL A 38 3.54 4.10 -2.57
C VAL A 38 4.25 3.13 -1.65
N ALA A 39 5.14 2.33 -2.21
CA ALA A 39 6.04 1.49 -1.43
C ALA A 39 7.33 2.26 -1.13
N SER A 40 7.76 2.21 0.13
CA SER A 40 9.02 2.80 0.58
C SER A 40 9.76 1.83 1.48
N VAL A 41 11.09 1.77 1.36
CA VAL A 41 11.93 1.02 2.31
C VAL A 41 12.69 2.02 3.16
N ASP A 42 12.47 1.98 4.47
CA ASP A 42 13.16 2.86 5.41
C ASP A 42 14.60 2.40 5.68
N ALA A 43 15.36 3.22 6.41
CA ALA A 43 16.74 2.92 6.77
C ALA A 43 16.90 1.66 7.65
N ASN A 44 15.82 1.16 8.26
CA ASN A 44 15.79 -0.06 9.05
C ASN A 44 15.39 -1.29 8.23
N HIS A 45 15.32 -1.17 6.90
CA HIS A 45 14.83 -2.20 5.99
C HIS A 45 13.35 -2.60 6.21
N THR A 46 12.56 -1.70 6.79
CA THR A 46 11.10 -1.90 6.91
C THR A 46 10.46 -1.44 5.61
N LEU A 47 9.66 -2.32 5.00
CA LEU A 47 8.82 -1.95 3.86
C LEU A 47 7.54 -1.30 4.40
N ARG A 48 7.26 -0.08 3.96
CA ARG A 48 6.00 0.63 4.22
C ARG A 48 5.26 0.84 2.91
N VAL A 49 3.98 0.49 2.87
CA VAL A 49 3.09 0.73 1.74
C VAL A 49 1.99 1.70 2.16
N GLU A 50 1.98 2.88 1.57
CA GLU A 50 0.92 3.87 1.73
C GLU A 50 -0.10 3.69 0.61
N ILE A 51 -1.38 3.67 0.92
CA ILE A 51 -2.47 3.47 -0.04
C ILE A 51 -3.48 4.60 0.12
N GLU A 52 -3.63 5.40 -0.93
CA GLU A 52 -4.59 6.49 -1.00
C GLU A 52 -5.63 6.18 -2.08
N ALA A 53 -6.90 6.48 -1.81
CA ALA A 53 -7.96 6.30 -2.78
C ALA A 53 -9.11 7.32 -2.59
N ALA A 54 -9.78 7.68 -3.67
CA ALA A 54 -10.77 8.75 -3.64
C ALA A 54 -11.96 8.41 -2.73
N ASN A 55 -12.26 9.33 -1.79
CA ASN A 55 -13.33 9.20 -0.78
C ASN A 55 -13.14 8.05 0.22
N GLU A 56 -11.93 7.52 0.35
CA GLU A 56 -11.54 6.58 1.40
C GLU A 56 -10.55 7.21 2.37
N LEU A 57 -10.35 6.54 3.49
CA LEU A 57 -9.29 6.87 4.45
C LEU A 57 -7.93 6.49 3.87
N ASN A 58 -6.86 7.18 4.30
CA ASN A 58 -5.51 6.81 3.88
C ASN A 58 -5.03 5.64 4.74
N TRP A 59 -4.45 4.64 4.09
CA TRP A 59 -3.94 3.44 4.74
C TRP A 59 -2.43 3.41 4.68
N GLU A 60 -1.79 3.06 5.80
CA GLU A 60 -0.35 2.79 5.85
C GLU A 60 -0.16 1.37 6.37
N LEU A 61 0.64 0.57 5.65
CA LEU A 61 0.92 -0.82 5.98
C LEU A 61 2.42 -0.96 6.21
N ASP A 62 2.82 -1.33 7.42
CA ASP A 62 4.16 -1.88 7.62
C ASP A 62 4.12 -3.35 7.20
N ALA A 63 5.00 -3.72 6.29
CA ALA A 63 4.97 -5.02 5.63
C ALA A 63 6.37 -5.60 5.43
N ARG A 64 6.42 -6.83 4.93
CA ARG A 64 7.63 -7.47 4.40
C ARG A 64 7.27 -8.34 3.21
N ILE A 65 8.24 -8.58 2.33
CA ILE A 65 8.10 -9.63 1.30
C ILE A 65 8.57 -10.95 1.89
N ALA A 66 7.69 -11.93 1.92
CA ALA A 66 7.98 -13.29 2.36
C ALA A 66 7.27 -14.30 1.46
N ASN A 67 7.98 -15.36 1.07
CA ASN A 67 7.47 -16.43 0.19
C ASN A 67 6.83 -15.93 -1.11
N GLY A 68 7.33 -14.82 -1.65
CA GLY A 68 6.81 -14.18 -2.86
C GLY A 68 5.47 -13.46 -2.70
N SER A 69 5.15 -13.06 -1.47
CA SER A 69 3.94 -12.31 -1.15
C SER A 69 4.24 -11.21 -0.14
N LEU A 70 3.39 -10.20 -0.12
CA LEU A 70 3.47 -9.14 0.87
C LEU A 70 2.74 -9.56 2.14
N GLU A 71 3.47 -9.70 3.24
CA GLU A 71 2.91 -9.95 4.57
C GLU A 71 2.75 -8.62 5.31
N ILE A 72 1.50 -8.30 5.68
CA ILE A 72 1.18 -7.14 6.51
C ILE A 72 1.54 -7.45 7.96
N LEU A 73 2.33 -6.58 8.58
CA LEU A 73 2.78 -6.69 9.97
C LEU A 73 1.99 -5.75 10.89
N ARG A 74 1.70 -4.55 10.42
CA ARG A 74 0.88 -3.54 11.12
C ARG A 74 0.13 -2.71 10.09
N ALA A 75 -1.11 -2.36 10.41
CA ALA A 75 -1.89 -1.43 9.62
C ALA A 75 -2.22 -0.17 10.41
N PHE A 76 -2.26 0.95 9.70
CA PHE A 76 -2.66 2.25 10.21
C PHE A 76 -3.69 2.87 9.27
N ASN A 77 -4.60 3.62 9.86
CA ASN A 77 -5.62 4.38 9.15
C ASN A 77 -5.56 5.84 9.63
N ASP A 78 -5.24 6.76 8.70
CA ASP A 78 -4.98 8.17 9.00
C ASP A 78 -4.03 8.34 10.21
N GLY A 79 -2.97 7.53 10.27
CA GLY A 79 -1.97 7.52 11.34
C GLY A 79 -2.37 6.78 12.63
N ASN A 80 -3.59 6.25 12.74
CA ASN A 80 -4.03 5.47 13.90
C ASN A 80 -3.79 3.98 13.65
N GLY A 81 -3.12 3.29 14.57
CA GLY A 81 -2.97 1.83 14.49
C GLY A 81 -4.31 1.13 14.59
N VAL A 82 -4.55 0.16 13.70
CA VAL A 82 -5.79 -0.61 13.63
C VAL A 82 -5.52 -2.11 13.64
N PRO A 83 -6.46 -2.93 14.15
CA PRO A 83 -6.33 -4.38 14.09
C PRO A 83 -6.58 -4.90 12.67
N ASP A 84 -6.08 -6.10 12.37
CA ASP A 84 -6.11 -6.66 11.01
C ASP A 84 -7.54 -6.92 10.50
N ASP A 85 -8.48 -7.23 11.39
CA ASP A 85 -9.87 -7.56 11.06
C ASP A 85 -10.70 -6.36 10.56
N VAL A 86 -10.20 -5.14 10.72
CA VAL A 86 -10.84 -3.92 10.19
C VAL A 86 -10.23 -3.42 8.89
N ILE A 87 -9.16 -4.08 8.40
CA ILE A 87 -8.58 -3.74 7.11
C ILE A 87 -9.59 -4.11 6.02
N PRO A 88 -10.04 -3.16 5.19
CA PRO A 88 -10.97 -3.45 4.11
C PRO A 88 -10.33 -4.38 3.10
N ASN A 89 -11.08 -5.36 2.60
CA ASN A 89 -10.55 -6.34 1.65
C ASN A 89 -9.85 -5.71 0.43
N TRP A 90 -10.31 -4.55 -0.04
CA TRP A 90 -9.67 -3.86 -1.16
C TRP A 90 -8.25 -3.37 -0.84
N VAL A 91 -7.98 -3.01 0.41
CA VAL A 91 -6.65 -2.58 0.88
C VAL A 91 -5.71 -3.78 0.88
N GLU A 92 -6.16 -4.92 1.40
CA GLU A 92 -5.41 -6.19 1.36
C GLU A 92 -5.07 -6.57 -0.09
N ARG A 93 -6.06 -6.51 -0.99
CA ARG A 93 -5.86 -6.83 -2.41
C ARG A 93 -4.92 -5.88 -3.12
N VAL A 94 -4.97 -4.59 -2.79
CA VAL A 94 -4.00 -3.61 -3.31
C VAL A 94 -2.59 -3.94 -2.80
N ALA A 95 -2.45 -4.34 -1.53
CA ALA A 95 -1.17 -4.74 -0.95
C ALA A 95 -0.60 -6.00 -1.64
N ASP A 96 -1.44 -6.98 -1.96
CA ASP A 96 -1.05 -8.16 -2.75
C ASP A 96 -0.46 -7.75 -4.11
N VAL A 97 -1.17 -6.90 -4.85
CA VAL A 97 -0.72 -6.39 -6.17
C VAL A 97 0.62 -5.65 -6.06
N VAL A 98 0.80 -4.83 -5.02
CA VAL A 98 2.08 -4.16 -4.75
C VAL A 98 3.18 -5.18 -4.48
N GLY A 99 2.90 -6.22 -3.68
CA GLY A 99 3.83 -7.31 -3.39
C GLY A 99 4.32 -8.03 -4.65
N GLU A 100 3.38 -8.48 -5.49
CA GLU A 100 3.66 -9.16 -6.74
C GLU A 100 4.52 -8.30 -7.68
N ARG A 101 4.18 -7.02 -7.83
CA ARG A 101 4.93 -6.07 -8.68
C ARG A 101 6.29 -5.66 -8.10
N LEU A 102 6.48 -5.74 -6.78
CA LEU A 102 7.79 -5.52 -6.15
C LEU A 102 8.71 -6.73 -6.33
N GLU A 103 8.17 -7.94 -6.27
CA GLU A 103 8.95 -9.16 -6.50
C GLU A 103 9.30 -9.35 -7.97
N GLY A 104 8.38 -9.10 -8.90
CA GLY A 104 8.63 -9.23 -10.35
C GLY A 104 9.71 -8.30 -10.88
N ASP A 105 10.01 -7.21 -10.17
CA ASP A 105 11.05 -6.24 -10.53
C ASP A 105 12.42 -6.52 -9.88
N ARG A 106 12.53 -7.58 -9.05
CA ARG A 106 13.75 -7.94 -8.31
C ARG A 106 14.64 -8.91 -9.07
#